data_AF-A0A537GBJ4-F1
#
_entry.id   AF-A0A537GBJ4-F1
#
_cell.length_a   1.000
_cell.length_b   1.000
_cell.length_c   1.000
_cell.angle_alpha   90.00
_cell.angle_beta   90.00
_cell.angle_gamma   90.00
#
_symmetry.space_group_name_H-M   'P 1'
#
loop_
_entity.id
_entity.type
_entity.pdbx_description
1 polymer ?
#
loop_
_entity_poly.entity_id
_entity_poly.type
_entity_poly.pdbx_seq_one_letter_code
_entity_poly.pdbx_strand_id
1 'polypeptide(L)'
;MLTRATVLIATFLLAIPLIPVNAVSPAIVSFTPGTPNVDIGGTFAASMLVSNAPNLIAYDITLIYNPDVLTATSATLSGTLFDPAVHNVFVARAENFPSVGLVRYAVTFFSGETANPSSTGSSVLNLNFHVNDPATVPTATASDYPASIIVRSQIVILSNGDALTIPSINNDGLYVPPADTALRSVGCRAVTGGLNILAKGFNDGLFCRVTNTGAQSITAVGIFSWQSVGGQVGSTSSGLVTLSAGQAGQLDATLTVANANDIYIVTATVARAITFADGSVLTIPGPTSTFKVVVNTGL
;
A
#
# COMPACT_ATOMS: atom_id res chain seq x y z
N MET A 1 64.50 -24.30 15.21
CA MET A 1 63.21 -24.32 15.95
C MET A 1 62.03 -23.70 15.18
N LEU A 2 62.22 -23.17 13.96
CA LEU A 2 61.12 -22.55 13.19
C LEU A 2 60.21 -23.53 12.43
N THR A 3 60.68 -24.74 12.08
CA THR A 3 59.94 -25.67 11.21
C THR A 3 58.87 -26.50 11.92
N ARG A 4 58.95 -26.68 13.24
CA ARG A 4 57.93 -27.42 14.02
C ARG A 4 56.67 -26.60 14.30
N ALA A 5 56.79 -25.27 14.43
CA ALA A 5 55.65 -24.39 14.66
C ALA A 5 54.78 -24.23 13.40
N THR A 6 55.40 -24.17 12.21
CA THR A 6 54.68 -24.03 10.93
C THR A 6 53.86 -25.26 10.58
N VAL A 7 54.35 -26.46 10.90
CA VAL A 7 53.63 -27.73 10.64
C VAL A 7 52.42 -27.90 11.56
N LEU A 8 52.51 -27.46 12.83
CA LEU A 8 51.41 -27.53 13.79
C LEU A 8 50.25 -26.60 13.42
N ILE A 9 50.54 -25.40 12.90
CA ILE A 9 49.51 -24.43 12.46
C ILE A 9 48.78 -24.94 11.22
N ALA A 10 49.51 -25.53 10.25
CA ALA A 10 48.91 -26.09 9.04
C ALA A 10 47.99 -27.29 9.32
N THR A 11 48.33 -28.12 10.32
CA THR A 11 47.46 -29.26 10.73
C THR A 11 46.27 -28.81 11.59
N PHE A 12 46.39 -27.76 12.39
CA PHE A 12 45.26 -27.22 13.16
C PHE A 12 44.21 -26.52 12.27
N LEU A 13 44.64 -25.86 11.18
CA LEU A 13 43.74 -25.24 10.18
C LEU A 13 42.99 -26.27 9.32
N LEU A 14 43.58 -27.44 9.04
CA LEU A 14 42.96 -28.54 8.30
C LEU A 14 42.06 -29.44 9.17
N ALA A 15 42.11 -29.30 10.49
CA ALA A 15 41.34 -30.08 11.45
C ALA A 15 40.14 -29.31 12.06
N ILE A 16 39.89 -28.07 11.61
CA ILE A 16 38.64 -27.39 11.97
C ILE A 16 37.52 -28.13 11.24
N PRO A 17 36.58 -28.78 11.95
CA PRO A 17 35.39 -29.30 11.29
C PRO A 17 34.70 -28.11 10.66
N LEU A 18 34.75 -28.03 9.32
CA LEU A 18 33.78 -27.27 8.56
C LEU A 18 32.46 -27.96 8.87
N ILE A 19 31.75 -27.50 9.90
CA ILE A 19 30.33 -27.79 10.03
C ILE A 19 29.77 -27.31 8.69
N PRO A 20 29.22 -28.19 7.83
CA PRO A 20 28.54 -27.71 6.65
C PRO A 20 27.39 -26.85 7.17
N VAL A 21 27.58 -25.53 7.11
CA VAL A 21 26.48 -24.59 7.22
C VAL A 21 25.73 -24.78 5.92
N ASN A 22 24.80 -25.74 5.90
CA ASN A 22 23.81 -25.84 4.86
C ASN A 22 22.95 -24.58 4.96
N ALA A 23 23.43 -23.49 4.35
CA ALA A 23 22.68 -22.26 4.24
C ALA A 23 21.47 -22.56 3.36
N VAL A 24 20.35 -22.91 3.98
CA VAL A 24 19.10 -23.08 3.25
C VAL A 24 18.62 -21.69 2.88
N SER A 25 18.41 -21.46 1.58
CA SER A 25 17.87 -20.19 1.11
C SER A 25 16.53 -19.92 1.81
N PRO A 26 16.28 -18.69 2.28
CA PRO A 26 14.99 -18.35 2.83
C PRO A 26 13.88 -18.54 1.80
N ALA A 27 12.74 -19.05 2.24
CA ALA A 27 11.51 -18.97 1.47
C ALA A 27 11.05 -17.50 1.39
N ILE A 28 10.33 -17.15 0.33
CA ILE A 28 9.66 -15.85 0.23
C ILE A 28 8.17 -16.10 0.30
N VAL A 29 7.48 -15.44 1.22
CA VAL A 29 6.03 -15.52 1.39
C VAL A 29 5.45 -14.14 1.12
N SER A 30 4.59 -14.02 0.12
CA SER A 30 4.09 -12.71 -0.36
C SER A 30 2.58 -12.66 -0.37
N PHE A 31 2.02 -11.56 0.14
CA PHE A 31 0.63 -11.19 -0.12
C PHE A 31 0.51 -10.60 -1.53
N THR A 32 -0.42 -11.08 -2.34
CA THR A 32 -0.60 -10.62 -3.73
C THR A 32 -2.08 -10.39 -4.04
N PRO A 33 -2.48 -9.24 -4.63
CA PRO A 33 -1.62 -8.10 -4.97
C PRO A 33 -1.11 -7.37 -3.72
N GLY A 34 0.16 -6.97 -3.72
CA GLY A 34 0.78 -6.28 -2.57
C GLY A 34 0.14 -4.92 -2.27
N THR A 35 -0.37 -4.24 -3.31
CA THR A 35 -1.15 -3.01 -3.21
C THR A 35 -2.43 -3.16 -4.03
N PRO A 36 -3.53 -3.69 -3.44
CA PRO A 36 -4.79 -3.86 -4.14
C PRO A 36 -5.33 -2.52 -4.66
N ASN A 37 -5.69 -2.46 -5.94
CA ASN A 37 -6.27 -1.28 -6.58
C ASN A 37 -7.80 -1.40 -6.61
N VAL A 38 -8.44 -1.14 -5.47
CA VAL A 38 -9.90 -1.22 -5.34
C VAL A 38 -10.41 -0.10 -4.44
N ASP A 39 -11.54 0.49 -4.82
CA ASP A 39 -12.16 1.56 -4.06
C ASP A 39 -12.95 1.04 -2.86
N ILE A 40 -13.28 1.95 -1.95
CA ILE A 40 -14.14 1.73 -0.79
C ILE A 40 -15.46 1.06 -1.19
N GLY A 41 -15.90 0.08 -0.38
CA GLY A 41 -17.08 -0.72 -0.66
C GLY A 41 -16.86 -1.80 -1.74
N GLY A 42 -15.69 -1.82 -2.39
CA GLY A 42 -15.33 -2.84 -3.36
C GLY A 42 -14.87 -4.15 -2.71
N THR A 43 -14.59 -5.14 -3.56
CA THR A 43 -14.00 -6.42 -3.15
C THR A 43 -12.79 -6.74 -4.01
N PHE A 44 -11.80 -7.41 -3.43
CA PHE A 44 -10.64 -7.89 -4.18
C PHE A 44 -10.24 -9.29 -3.75
N ALA A 45 -9.82 -10.08 -4.74
CA ALA A 45 -9.19 -11.37 -4.50
C ALA A 45 -7.70 -11.17 -4.19
N ALA A 46 -7.19 -11.96 -3.26
CA ALA A 46 -5.77 -12.00 -2.91
C ALA A 46 -5.30 -13.45 -2.74
N SER A 47 -3.99 -13.65 -2.79
CA SER A 47 -3.36 -14.95 -2.57
C SER A 47 -2.11 -14.78 -1.73
N MET A 48 -1.85 -15.77 -0.89
CA MET A 48 -0.55 -15.99 -0.29
C MET A 48 0.29 -16.83 -1.24
N LEU A 49 1.36 -16.24 -1.75
CA LEU A 49 2.31 -16.92 -2.61
C LEU A 49 3.53 -17.34 -1.81
N VAL A 50 4.00 -18.57 -2.04
CA VAL A 50 5.29 -19.05 -1.52
C VAL A 50 6.23 -19.28 -2.70
N SER A 51 7.48 -18.82 -2.60
CA SER A 51 8.57 -19.16 -3.52
C SER A 51 9.85 -19.53 -2.76
N ASN A 52 10.84 -20.07 -3.47
CA ASN A 52 12.14 -20.47 -2.90
C ASN A 52 12.04 -21.47 -1.74
N ALA A 53 11.00 -22.31 -1.74
CA ALA A 53 10.80 -23.39 -0.77
C ALA A 53 10.77 -24.75 -1.50
N PRO A 54 11.92 -25.28 -1.94
CA PRO A 54 11.95 -26.57 -2.64
C PRO A 54 11.47 -27.69 -1.72
N ASN A 55 10.74 -28.66 -2.28
CA ASN A 55 10.11 -29.75 -1.53
C ASN A 55 9.28 -29.26 -0.34
N LEU A 56 8.49 -28.21 -0.54
CA LEU A 56 7.56 -27.66 0.45
C LEU A 56 6.60 -28.77 0.92
N ILE A 57 6.55 -28.99 2.23
CA ILE A 57 5.65 -29.99 2.84
C ILE A 57 4.59 -29.39 3.73
N ALA A 58 4.88 -28.26 4.38
CA ALA A 58 3.93 -27.59 5.24
C ALA A 58 4.18 -26.09 5.35
N TYR A 59 3.15 -25.36 5.75
CA TYR A 59 3.24 -23.96 6.14
C TYR A 59 2.31 -23.67 7.32
N ASP A 60 2.65 -22.65 8.09
CA ASP A 60 1.76 -21.94 9.01
C ASP A 60 1.85 -20.45 8.67
N ILE A 61 0.80 -19.90 8.08
CA ILE A 61 0.74 -18.50 7.66
C ILE A 61 -0.35 -17.81 8.45
N THR A 62 0.00 -16.68 9.05
CA THR A 62 -0.91 -15.75 9.70
C THR A 62 -0.89 -14.41 8.97
N LEU A 63 -2.07 -13.90 8.64
CA LEU A 63 -2.30 -12.55 8.15
C LEU A 63 -2.97 -11.73 9.24
N ILE A 64 -2.48 -10.52 9.44
CA ILE A 64 -3.03 -9.53 10.35
C ILE A 64 -3.34 -8.27 9.55
N TYR A 65 -4.55 -7.74 9.67
CA TYR A 65 -5.01 -6.52 9.00
C TYR A 65 -5.88 -5.69 9.94
N ASN A 66 -6.13 -4.42 9.59
CA ASN A 66 -7.07 -3.59 10.34
C ASN A 66 -8.52 -3.97 9.98
N PRO A 67 -9.32 -4.52 10.93
CA PRO A 67 -10.70 -4.93 10.67
C PRO A 67 -11.66 -3.75 10.44
N ASP A 68 -11.28 -2.53 10.81
CA ASP A 68 -12.07 -1.33 10.51
C ASP A 68 -11.96 -0.95 9.03
N VAL A 69 -10.84 -1.31 8.37
CA VAL A 69 -10.56 -0.97 6.97
C VAL A 69 -10.92 -2.11 6.01
N LEU A 70 -10.57 -3.34 6.37
CA LEU A 70 -10.76 -4.52 5.52
C LEU A 70 -11.54 -5.61 6.26
N THR A 71 -12.30 -6.40 5.52
CA THR A 71 -12.96 -7.61 6.03
C THR A 71 -12.58 -8.82 5.18
N ALA A 72 -11.91 -9.83 5.74
CA ALA A 72 -11.65 -11.09 5.04
C ALA A 72 -12.93 -11.91 4.92
N THR A 73 -13.58 -11.85 3.77
CA THR A 73 -14.85 -12.54 3.49
C THR A 73 -14.69 -14.04 3.27
N SER A 74 -13.52 -14.49 2.78
CA SER A 74 -13.22 -15.90 2.61
C SER A 74 -11.72 -16.20 2.64
N ALA A 75 -11.40 -17.44 3.00
CA ALA A 75 -10.06 -18.03 2.93
C ALA A 75 -10.21 -19.50 2.49
N THR A 76 -9.51 -19.92 1.43
CA THR A 76 -9.69 -21.24 0.83
C THR A 76 -8.38 -21.81 0.27
N LEU A 77 -8.28 -23.14 0.28
CA LEU A 77 -7.19 -23.90 -0.32
C LEU A 77 -7.52 -24.35 -1.75
N SER A 78 -8.73 -24.13 -2.24
CA SER A 78 -9.10 -24.53 -3.59
C SER A 78 -8.27 -23.78 -4.64
N GLY A 79 -7.72 -24.53 -5.60
CA GLY A 79 -6.83 -24.04 -6.63
C GLY A 79 -5.43 -23.64 -6.14
N THR A 80 -5.03 -24.04 -4.93
CA THR A 80 -3.67 -23.80 -4.39
C THR A 80 -2.81 -25.05 -4.50
N LEU A 81 -1.52 -24.93 -4.16
CA LEU A 81 -0.63 -26.10 -4.05
C LEU A 81 -1.12 -27.14 -3.03
N PHE A 82 -1.95 -26.73 -2.06
CA PHE A 82 -2.47 -27.59 -1.00
C PHE A 82 -3.97 -27.83 -1.16
N ASP A 83 -4.48 -27.88 -2.41
CA ASP A 83 -5.89 -28.13 -2.66
C ASP A 83 -6.30 -29.55 -2.19
N PRO A 84 -7.20 -29.67 -1.19
CA PRO A 84 -7.65 -30.97 -0.69
C PRO A 84 -8.46 -31.79 -1.71
N ALA A 85 -8.93 -31.17 -2.81
CA ALA A 85 -9.57 -31.89 -3.90
C ALA A 85 -8.58 -32.63 -4.80
N VAL A 86 -7.30 -32.25 -4.76
CA VAL A 86 -6.23 -32.80 -5.63
C VAL A 86 -5.22 -33.60 -4.81
N HIS A 87 -4.90 -33.14 -3.60
CA HIS A 87 -3.85 -33.68 -2.76
C HIS A 87 -4.38 -34.13 -1.39
N ASN A 88 -3.70 -35.09 -0.77
CA ASN A 88 -4.01 -35.47 0.60
C ASN A 88 -3.32 -34.49 1.55
N VAL A 89 -4.08 -33.51 2.03
CA VAL A 89 -3.59 -32.48 2.95
C VAL A 89 -4.25 -32.59 4.32
N PHE A 90 -3.52 -32.20 5.35
CA PHE A 90 -4.05 -32.03 6.69
C PHE A 90 -4.00 -30.56 7.09
N VAL A 91 -5.15 -30.06 7.52
CA VAL A 91 -5.36 -28.68 7.93
C VAL A 91 -5.37 -28.64 9.46
N ALA A 92 -4.24 -28.28 10.04
CA ALA A 92 -4.07 -28.16 11.50
C ALA A 92 -4.75 -26.90 12.07
N ARG A 93 -4.83 -25.83 11.26
CA ARG A 93 -5.52 -24.57 11.56
C ARG A 93 -6.18 -24.03 10.30
N ALA A 94 -7.41 -23.53 10.45
CA ALA A 94 -8.17 -22.80 9.43
C ALA A 94 -9.04 -21.77 10.13
N GLU A 95 -8.42 -20.67 10.54
CA GLU A 95 -9.03 -19.62 11.32
C GLU A 95 -9.23 -18.40 10.41
N ASN A 96 -10.46 -17.90 10.32
CA ASN A 96 -10.78 -16.60 9.75
C ASN A 96 -11.63 -15.86 10.78
N PHE A 97 -11.05 -14.85 11.42
CA PHE A 97 -11.71 -14.01 12.41
C PHE A 97 -11.75 -12.55 11.91
N PRO A 98 -12.74 -12.18 11.09
CA PRO A 98 -12.81 -10.86 10.51
C PRO A 98 -12.95 -9.74 11.54
N SER A 99 -13.61 -10.01 12.66
CA SER A 99 -13.84 -9.02 13.73
C SER A 99 -12.57 -8.56 14.46
N VAL A 100 -11.46 -9.29 14.32
CA VAL A 100 -10.17 -8.94 14.94
C VAL A 100 -9.05 -8.83 13.89
N GLY A 101 -9.40 -8.89 12.60
CA GLY A 101 -8.46 -8.71 11.52
C GLY A 101 -7.45 -9.84 11.35
N LEU A 102 -7.87 -11.10 11.55
CA LEU A 102 -6.95 -12.25 11.54
C LEU A 102 -7.39 -13.36 10.58
N VAL A 103 -6.46 -13.86 9.79
CA VAL A 103 -6.58 -15.15 9.07
C VAL A 103 -5.36 -16.00 9.38
N ARG A 104 -5.53 -17.26 9.79
CA ARG A 104 -4.42 -18.18 10.03
C ARG A 104 -4.71 -19.56 9.46
N TYR A 105 -3.79 -20.05 8.63
CA TYR A 105 -3.84 -21.39 8.07
C TYR A 105 -2.54 -22.12 8.33
N ALA A 106 -2.65 -23.32 8.90
CA ALA A 106 -1.53 -24.25 9.06
C ALA A 106 -1.88 -25.55 8.36
N VAL A 107 -1.15 -25.88 7.30
CA VAL A 107 -1.46 -26.98 6.38
C VAL A 107 -0.20 -27.77 6.06
N THR A 108 -0.32 -29.09 5.97
CA THR A 108 0.75 -30.01 5.58
C THR A 108 0.24 -31.03 4.58
N PHE A 109 1.10 -31.50 3.68
CA PHE A 109 0.83 -32.74 2.94
C PHE A 109 0.87 -33.94 3.89
N PHE A 110 0.09 -34.96 3.56
CA PHE A 110 0.16 -36.30 4.14
C PHE A 110 0.94 -37.25 3.22
N SER A 111 1.39 -38.39 3.75
CA SER A 111 1.99 -39.51 2.97
C SER A 111 3.32 -39.24 2.24
N GLY A 112 4.09 -38.23 2.66
CA GLY A 112 5.43 -37.95 2.11
C GLY A 112 5.42 -37.20 0.78
N GLU A 113 4.26 -36.67 0.37
CA GLU A 113 4.13 -35.78 -0.77
C GLU A 113 4.78 -34.42 -0.48
N THR A 114 5.33 -33.80 -1.53
CA THR A 114 5.93 -32.46 -1.48
C THR A 114 5.50 -31.66 -2.70
N ALA A 115 5.48 -30.34 -2.57
CA ALA A 115 5.27 -29.43 -3.69
C ALA A 115 6.54 -28.61 -3.96
N ASN A 116 6.73 -28.21 -5.22
CA ASN A 116 7.79 -27.30 -5.61
C ASN A 116 7.16 -26.00 -6.12
N PRO A 117 7.10 -24.94 -5.29
CA PRO A 117 6.61 -23.65 -5.73
C PRO A 117 7.46 -23.08 -6.86
N SER A 118 6.81 -22.41 -7.82
CA SER A 118 7.50 -21.72 -8.92
C SER A 118 8.40 -20.58 -8.42
N SER A 119 9.34 -20.17 -9.27
CA SER A 119 10.25 -19.05 -8.97
C SER A 119 9.54 -17.71 -8.77
N THR A 120 8.39 -17.51 -9.41
CA THR A 120 7.54 -16.32 -9.24
C THR A 120 6.54 -16.44 -8.09
N GLY A 121 6.53 -17.57 -7.38
CA GLY A 121 5.58 -17.87 -6.32
C GLY A 121 4.38 -18.66 -6.80
N SER A 122 3.93 -19.59 -5.96
CA SER A 122 2.73 -20.39 -6.16
C SER A 122 1.77 -20.18 -5.00
N SER A 123 0.47 -20.12 -5.30
CA SER A 123 -0.54 -19.88 -4.28
C SER A 123 -0.61 -21.07 -3.31
N VAL A 124 -0.61 -20.76 -2.02
CA VAL A 124 -0.86 -21.72 -0.94
C VAL A 124 -2.17 -21.44 -0.21
N LEU A 125 -2.65 -20.19 -0.26
CA LEU A 125 -3.93 -19.77 0.32
C LEU A 125 -4.56 -18.69 -0.56
N ASN A 126 -5.81 -18.86 -0.96
CA ASN A 126 -6.60 -17.86 -1.66
C ASN A 126 -7.54 -17.16 -0.69
N LEU A 127 -7.69 -15.85 -0.83
CA LEU A 127 -8.39 -14.95 0.08
C LEU A 127 -9.32 -14.03 -0.73
N ASN A 128 -10.42 -13.61 -0.13
CA ASN A 128 -11.23 -12.52 -0.68
C ASN A 128 -11.51 -11.49 0.40
N PHE A 129 -11.26 -10.23 0.09
CA PHE A 129 -11.47 -9.11 0.99
C PHE A 129 -12.58 -8.20 0.48
N HIS A 130 -13.30 -7.62 1.42
CA HIS A 130 -14.15 -6.46 1.21
C HIS A 130 -13.47 -5.24 1.83
N VAL A 131 -13.52 -4.10 1.14
CA VAL A 131 -13.07 -2.82 1.71
C VAL A 131 -14.27 -2.17 2.39
N ASN A 132 -14.16 -1.96 3.69
CA ASN A 132 -15.25 -1.41 4.48
C ASN A 132 -15.47 0.07 4.15
N ASP A 133 -16.71 0.54 4.27
CA ASP A 133 -17.05 1.95 4.12
C ASP A 133 -16.76 2.72 5.42
N PRO A 134 -15.74 3.61 5.45
CA PRO A 134 -15.38 4.37 6.63
C PRO A 134 -16.45 5.36 7.10
N ALA A 135 -17.46 5.67 6.27
CA ALA A 135 -18.62 6.44 6.71
C ALA A 135 -19.57 5.63 7.61
N THR A 136 -19.47 4.29 7.57
CA THR A 136 -20.34 3.37 8.31
C THR A 136 -19.65 2.68 9.48
N VAL A 137 -18.32 2.74 9.55
CA VAL A 137 -17.51 2.15 10.62
C VAL A 137 -17.12 3.25 11.61
N PRO A 138 -17.73 3.31 12.82
CA PRO A 138 -17.52 4.43 13.76
C PRO A 138 -16.11 4.54 14.32
N THR A 139 -15.36 3.43 14.31
CA THR A 139 -14.00 3.30 14.83
C THR A 139 -12.92 3.64 13.79
N ALA A 140 -13.28 3.64 12.50
CA ALA A 140 -12.34 3.96 11.44
C ALA A 140 -12.02 5.47 11.45
N THR A 141 -10.74 5.79 11.23
CA THR A 141 -10.22 7.15 11.14
C THR A 141 -9.31 7.29 9.92
N ALA A 142 -9.07 8.52 9.47
CA ALA A 142 -8.11 8.78 8.41
C ALA A 142 -6.68 8.30 8.76
N SER A 143 -6.36 8.15 10.06
CA SER A 143 -5.04 7.69 10.53
C SER A 143 -4.80 6.19 10.36
N ASP A 144 -5.85 5.42 10.09
CA ASP A 144 -5.74 4.00 9.78
C ASP A 144 -5.15 3.73 8.38
N TYR A 145 -4.95 4.79 7.59
CA TYR A 145 -4.41 4.72 6.24
C TYR A 145 -3.00 5.31 6.14
N PRO A 146 -2.09 4.68 5.36
CA PRO A 146 -2.32 3.44 4.61
C PRO A 146 -2.37 2.20 5.53
N ALA A 147 -3.29 1.29 5.25
CA ALA A 147 -3.59 0.15 6.11
C ALA A 147 -2.69 -1.04 5.80
N SER A 148 -1.82 -1.41 6.74
CA SER A 148 -0.89 -2.53 6.57
C SER A 148 -1.60 -3.90 6.64
N ILE A 149 -1.16 -4.82 5.80
CA ILE A 149 -1.53 -6.25 5.82
C ILE A 149 -0.27 -7.03 6.13
N ILE A 150 -0.11 -7.43 7.39
CA ILE A 150 1.11 -8.01 7.90
C ILE A 150 1.06 -9.53 7.76
N VAL A 151 2.12 -10.09 7.18
CA VAL A 151 2.29 -11.52 7.00
C VAL A 151 3.31 -12.05 8.01
N ARG A 152 2.94 -13.17 8.63
CA ARG A 152 3.85 -14.00 9.43
C ARG A 152 3.76 -15.40 8.91
N SER A 153 4.91 -16.06 8.80
CA SER A 153 4.96 -17.41 8.26
C SER A 153 5.98 -18.29 8.98
N GLN A 154 5.71 -19.58 8.95
CA GLN A 154 6.65 -20.66 9.17
C GLN A 154 6.54 -21.60 7.98
N ILE A 155 7.67 -21.93 7.36
CA ILE A 155 7.73 -22.76 6.15
C ILE A 155 8.53 -24.01 6.46
N VAL A 156 8.00 -25.17 6.10
CA VAL A 156 8.63 -26.46 6.34
C VAL A 156 8.83 -27.17 5.00
N ILE A 157 10.07 -27.58 4.75
CA ILE A 157 10.45 -28.35 3.56
C ILE A 157 10.90 -29.75 3.96
N LEU A 158 10.91 -30.67 2.99
CA LEU A 158 11.57 -31.95 3.13
C LEU A 158 13.02 -31.84 2.62
N SER A 159 13.99 -32.12 3.49
CA SER A 159 15.41 -32.12 3.16
C SER A 159 16.03 -33.43 3.62
N ASN A 160 16.56 -34.23 2.69
CA ASN A 160 17.20 -35.52 2.96
C ASN A 160 16.33 -36.51 3.79
N GLY A 161 15.01 -36.45 3.63
CA GLY A 161 14.06 -37.30 4.35
C GLY A 161 13.56 -36.72 5.68
N ASP A 162 14.14 -35.60 6.13
CA ASP A 162 13.74 -34.92 7.36
C ASP A 162 12.91 -33.66 7.07
N ALA A 163 11.91 -33.41 7.91
CA ALA A 163 11.16 -32.16 7.90
C ALA A 163 11.99 -31.05 8.55
N LEU A 164 12.25 -29.98 7.79
CA LEU A 164 13.07 -28.86 8.23
C LEU A 164 12.30 -27.55 8.09
N THR A 165 12.18 -26.81 9.19
CA THR A 165 11.71 -25.42 9.15
C THR A 165 12.82 -24.52 8.60
N ILE A 166 12.50 -23.76 7.56
CA ILE A 166 13.44 -22.83 6.93
C ILE A 166 13.06 -21.38 7.24
N PRO A 167 14.02 -20.45 7.26
CA PRO A 167 13.70 -19.03 7.39
C PRO A 167 12.78 -18.55 6.27
N SER A 168 11.96 -17.55 6.57
CA SER A 168 11.04 -16.92 5.61
C SER A 168 11.23 -15.41 5.58
N ILE A 169 11.27 -14.83 4.40
CA ILE A 169 11.11 -13.40 4.16
C ILE A 169 9.64 -13.15 3.83
N ASN A 170 8.98 -12.28 4.60
CA ASN A 170 7.57 -11.96 4.41
C ASN A 170 7.44 -10.62 3.68
N ASN A 171 6.78 -10.64 2.53
CA ASN A 171 6.39 -9.44 1.81
C ASN A 171 4.95 -9.12 2.18
N ASP A 172 4.82 -8.13 3.07
CA ASP A 172 3.56 -7.60 3.54
C ASP A 172 2.78 -6.90 2.41
N GLY A 173 1.47 -6.73 2.62
CA GLY A 173 0.62 -5.91 1.76
C GLY A 173 0.34 -4.55 2.38
N LEU A 174 -0.17 -3.63 1.57
CA LEU A 174 -0.61 -2.31 1.98
C LEU A 174 -1.88 -1.94 1.22
N TYR A 175 -2.89 -1.45 1.92
CA TYR A 175 -4.10 -0.94 1.31
C TYR A 175 -4.20 0.58 1.44
N VAL A 176 -4.45 1.24 0.32
CA VAL A 176 -4.89 2.63 0.22
C VAL A 176 -5.90 2.71 -0.91
N PRO A 177 -7.02 3.43 -0.76
CA PRO A 177 -7.95 3.59 -1.86
C PRO A 177 -7.27 4.32 -3.03
N PRO A 178 -7.62 4.00 -4.28
CA PRO A 178 -7.08 4.67 -5.45
C PRO A 178 -7.37 6.18 -5.48
N ALA A 179 -6.35 6.93 -5.90
CA ALA A 179 -6.40 8.39 -6.07
C ALA A 179 -7.17 8.84 -7.32
N ASP A 180 -7.18 7.99 -8.34
CA ASP A 180 -7.65 8.26 -9.70
C ASP A 180 -9.04 7.67 -9.98
N THR A 181 -9.68 7.05 -8.98
CA THR A 181 -11.05 6.59 -9.15
C THR A 181 -11.95 7.79 -9.36
N ALA A 182 -12.44 7.88 -10.60
CA ALA A 182 -13.45 8.84 -11.04
C ALA A 182 -13.03 10.32 -11.01
N LEU A 183 -11.86 10.69 -10.49
CA LEU A 183 -11.45 12.10 -10.40
C LEU A 183 -10.51 12.50 -11.53
N ARG A 184 -10.98 13.36 -12.42
CA ARG A 184 -10.15 13.97 -13.47
C ARG A 184 -9.93 15.45 -13.23
N SER A 185 -8.66 15.88 -13.24
CA SER A 185 -8.32 17.30 -13.34
C SER A 185 -8.38 17.77 -14.80
N VAL A 186 -9.06 18.89 -15.04
CA VAL A 186 -9.13 19.59 -16.33
C VAL A 186 -8.07 20.69 -16.40
N GLY A 187 -7.50 21.08 -15.26
CA GLY A 187 -6.43 22.07 -15.15
C GLY A 187 -6.63 23.00 -13.96
N CYS A 188 -5.51 23.49 -13.43
CA CYS A 188 -5.47 24.44 -12.33
C CYS A 188 -4.80 25.74 -12.76
N ARG A 189 -5.31 26.87 -12.26
CA ARG A 189 -4.75 28.19 -12.54
C ARG A 189 -5.16 29.21 -11.48
N ALA A 190 -4.48 30.34 -11.48
CA ALA A 190 -4.95 31.53 -10.82
C ALA A 190 -6.09 32.20 -11.61
N VAL A 191 -7.00 32.90 -10.91
CA VAL A 191 -8.12 33.62 -11.52
C VAL A 191 -7.62 34.74 -12.42
N THR A 192 -6.65 35.53 -11.93
CA THR A 192 -6.11 36.64 -12.72
C THR A 192 -4.83 36.30 -13.48
N GLY A 193 -4.11 35.23 -13.11
CA GLY A 193 -2.86 34.85 -13.78
C GLY A 193 -1.70 35.84 -13.59
N GLY A 194 -1.95 36.88 -12.78
CA GLY A 194 -1.07 38.01 -12.51
C GLY A 194 -1.86 39.08 -11.75
N LEU A 195 -1.31 39.55 -10.62
CA LEU A 195 -2.01 40.39 -9.65
C LEU A 195 -1.36 41.76 -9.56
N ASN A 196 -2.15 42.80 -9.75
CA ASN A 196 -1.76 44.15 -9.37
C ASN A 196 -2.29 44.43 -7.97
N ILE A 197 -1.40 44.51 -6.99
CA ILE A 197 -1.82 44.65 -5.58
C ILE A 197 -2.51 45.98 -5.28
N LEU A 198 -2.30 47.02 -6.09
CA LEU A 198 -3.00 48.30 -5.94
C LEU A 198 -4.45 48.22 -6.42
N ALA A 199 -4.73 47.42 -7.45
CA ALA A 199 -6.06 47.31 -8.07
C ALA A 199 -6.88 46.13 -7.52
N LYS A 200 -6.23 45.06 -7.07
CA LYS A 200 -6.85 43.79 -6.69
C LYS A 200 -6.55 43.36 -5.25
N GLY A 201 -5.71 44.12 -4.53
CA GLY A 201 -5.26 43.78 -3.19
C GLY A 201 -4.26 42.62 -3.18
N PHE A 202 -4.01 42.08 -2.00
CA PHE A 202 -3.00 41.04 -1.77
C PHE A 202 -3.50 39.60 -2.01
N ASN A 203 -4.68 39.44 -2.61
CA ASN A 203 -5.33 38.14 -2.75
C ASN A 203 -5.62 37.80 -4.21
N ASP A 204 -5.30 36.57 -4.62
CA ASP A 204 -5.79 35.97 -5.88
C ASP A 204 -6.64 34.75 -5.59
N GLY A 205 -7.67 34.56 -6.40
CA GLY A 205 -8.36 33.28 -6.43
C GLY A 205 -7.46 32.25 -7.11
N LEU A 206 -7.36 31.06 -6.52
CA LEU A 206 -6.80 29.89 -7.16
C LEU A 206 -7.93 28.91 -7.43
N PHE A 207 -7.89 28.21 -8.55
CA PHE A 207 -8.86 27.16 -8.78
C PHE A 207 -8.33 26.00 -9.59
N CYS A 208 -8.92 24.83 -9.36
CA CYS A 208 -8.81 23.66 -10.21
C CYS A 208 -10.20 23.30 -10.75
N ARG A 209 -10.29 23.06 -12.05
CA ARG A 209 -11.50 22.47 -12.65
C ARG A 209 -11.37 20.96 -12.62
N VAL A 210 -12.42 20.31 -12.15
CA VAL A 210 -12.46 18.87 -11.97
C VAL A 210 -13.73 18.29 -12.55
N THR A 211 -13.71 17.01 -12.86
CA THR A 211 -14.89 16.28 -13.31
C THR A 211 -14.89 14.90 -12.68
N ASN A 212 -16.05 14.50 -12.17
CA ASN A 212 -16.31 13.13 -11.77
C ASN A 212 -16.63 12.31 -13.04
N THR A 213 -15.72 11.44 -13.45
CA THR A 213 -15.87 10.55 -14.60
C THR A 213 -16.38 9.15 -14.22
N GLY A 214 -16.71 8.93 -12.94
CA GLY A 214 -17.20 7.66 -12.42
C GLY A 214 -18.72 7.56 -12.38
N ALA A 215 -19.18 6.40 -11.91
CA ALA A 215 -20.61 6.08 -11.76
C ALA A 215 -21.18 6.43 -10.37
N GLN A 216 -20.33 6.83 -9.42
CA GLN A 216 -20.72 7.17 -8.04
C GLN A 216 -20.29 8.59 -7.71
N SER A 217 -20.91 9.19 -6.69
CA SER A 217 -20.48 10.48 -6.16
C SER A 217 -19.09 10.38 -5.53
N ILE A 218 -18.29 11.43 -5.69
CA ILE A 218 -16.97 11.57 -5.06
C ILE A 218 -16.85 12.93 -4.38
N THR A 219 -15.99 13.03 -3.37
CA THR A 219 -15.60 14.31 -2.80
C THR A 219 -14.16 14.62 -3.20
N ALA A 220 -13.92 15.88 -3.59
CA ALA A 220 -12.61 16.35 -4.03
C ALA A 220 -12.19 17.60 -3.27
N VAL A 221 -10.89 17.82 -3.20
CA VAL A 221 -10.23 18.99 -2.60
C VAL A 221 -9.06 19.42 -3.45
N GLY A 222 -8.87 20.73 -3.60
CA GLY A 222 -7.71 21.31 -4.25
C GLY A 222 -6.71 21.76 -3.20
N ILE A 223 -5.49 21.25 -3.25
CA ILE A 223 -4.38 21.67 -2.39
C ILE A 223 -3.43 22.50 -3.24
N PHE A 224 -3.12 23.72 -2.79
CA PHE A 224 -2.23 24.62 -3.49
C PHE A 224 -1.05 24.95 -2.59
N SER A 225 0.16 24.63 -3.01
CA SER A 225 1.39 25.04 -2.35
C SER A 225 2.19 25.96 -3.26
N TRP A 226 2.97 26.87 -2.70
CA TRP A 226 3.79 27.78 -3.51
C TRP A 226 5.13 28.09 -2.88
N GLN A 227 6.04 28.47 -3.76
CA GLN A 227 7.31 29.10 -3.43
C GLN A 227 7.50 30.32 -4.33
N SER A 228 7.95 31.43 -3.77
CA SER A 228 8.25 32.65 -4.52
C SER A 228 9.75 32.78 -4.81
N VAL A 229 10.10 33.59 -5.81
CA VAL A 229 11.50 33.93 -6.11
C VAL A 229 12.13 34.71 -4.96
N GLY A 230 11.33 35.54 -4.27
CA GLY A 230 11.71 36.20 -3.01
C GLY A 230 11.79 35.29 -1.78
N GLY A 231 11.63 33.97 -1.94
CA GLY A 231 11.82 32.98 -0.88
C GLY A 231 10.62 32.77 0.05
N GLN A 232 9.44 33.31 -0.29
CA GLN A 232 8.21 33.05 0.48
C GLN A 232 7.65 31.68 0.13
N VAL A 233 7.23 30.93 1.15
CA VAL A 233 6.56 29.63 0.98
C VAL A 233 5.20 29.67 1.66
N GLY A 234 4.25 28.93 1.12
CA GLY A 234 2.93 28.84 1.73
C GLY A 234 2.08 27.75 1.11
N SER A 235 0.92 27.53 1.70
CA SER A 235 -0.08 26.62 1.16
C SER A 235 -1.48 27.05 1.58
N THR A 236 -2.46 26.65 0.78
CA THR A 236 -3.89 26.77 1.05
C THR A 236 -4.62 25.55 0.48
N SER A 237 -5.85 25.35 0.90
CA SER A 237 -6.73 24.33 0.32
C SER A 237 -8.10 24.91 0.01
N SER A 238 -8.79 24.30 -0.96
CA SER A 238 -10.20 24.56 -1.16
C SER A 238 -11.04 23.93 -0.05
N GLY A 239 -12.31 24.32 0.02
CA GLY A 239 -13.31 23.50 0.71
C GLY A 239 -13.48 22.14 0.02
N LEU A 240 -14.09 21.19 0.74
CA LEU A 240 -14.53 19.92 0.17
C LEU A 240 -15.70 20.15 -0.78
N VAL A 241 -15.63 19.57 -1.99
CA VAL A 241 -16.71 19.64 -2.98
C VAL A 241 -17.13 18.23 -3.36
N THR A 242 -18.41 17.91 -3.16
CA THR A 242 -19.00 16.65 -3.61
C THR A 242 -19.51 16.79 -5.03
N LEU A 243 -19.09 15.88 -5.90
CA LEU A 243 -19.44 15.80 -7.31
C LEU A 243 -20.25 14.53 -7.54
N SER A 244 -21.47 14.68 -8.01
CA SER A 244 -22.29 13.55 -8.50
C SER A 244 -21.63 12.90 -9.71
N ALA A 245 -22.05 11.68 -10.07
CA ALA A 245 -21.57 11.01 -11.28
C ALA A 245 -21.71 11.91 -12.52
N GLY A 246 -20.63 12.04 -13.30
CA GLY A 246 -20.59 12.90 -14.49
C GLY A 246 -20.49 14.42 -14.23
N GLN A 247 -20.55 14.86 -12.96
CA GLN A 247 -20.58 16.28 -12.63
C GLN A 247 -19.20 16.93 -12.77
N ALA A 248 -19.17 18.10 -13.40
CA ALA A 248 -18.04 19.00 -13.38
C ALA A 248 -18.14 19.99 -12.20
N GLY A 249 -16.99 20.36 -11.63
CA GLY A 249 -16.92 21.31 -10.53
C GLY A 249 -15.65 22.13 -10.54
N GLN A 250 -15.59 23.06 -9.60
CA GLN A 250 -14.45 23.94 -9.38
C GLN A 250 -14.05 23.87 -7.90
N LEU A 251 -12.75 23.76 -7.66
CA LEU A 251 -12.14 23.71 -6.34
C LEU A 251 -11.44 25.04 -6.13
N ASP A 252 -12.05 25.94 -5.37
CA ASP A 252 -11.61 27.31 -5.18
C ASP A 252 -10.83 27.49 -3.88
N ALA A 253 -9.70 28.18 -3.96
CA ALA A 253 -8.91 28.61 -2.81
C ALA A 253 -8.41 30.04 -3.02
N THR A 254 -7.66 30.59 -2.07
CA THR A 254 -7.11 31.94 -2.17
C THR A 254 -5.63 31.96 -1.82
N LEU A 255 -4.83 32.54 -2.70
CA LEU A 255 -3.45 32.90 -2.45
C LEU A 255 -3.41 34.30 -1.85
N THR A 256 -2.87 34.44 -0.64
CA THR A 256 -2.53 35.74 -0.07
C THR A 256 -1.02 35.96 -0.16
N VAL A 257 -0.61 37.04 -0.80
CA VAL A 257 0.80 37.37 -1.02
C VAL A 257 1.28 38.39 0.00
N ALA A 258 2.47 38.18 0.56
CA ALA A 258 3.03 39.05 1.60
C ALA A 258 3.67 40.33 1.03
N ASN A 259 4.23 40.23 -0.19
CA ASN A 259 5.03 41.28 -0.81
C ASN A 259 4.60 41.58 -2.25
N ALA A 260 4.80 42.84 -2.64
CA ALA A 260 4.79 43.33 -4.00
C ALA A 260 5.96 42.80 -4.85
N ASN A 261 5.81 42.75 -6.18
CA ASN A 261 6.89 42.54 -7.15
C ASN A 261 7.65 41.22 -6.99
N ASP A 262 6.92 40.11 -6.95
CA ASP A 262 7.48 38.76 -6.83
C ASP A 262 6.76 37.79 -7.77
N ILE A 263 7.39 36.66 -8.07
CA ILE A 263 6.84 35.59 -8.89
C ILE A 263 6.65 34.37 -7.99
N TYR A 264 5.41 33.91 -7.88
CA TYR A 264 5.04 32.72 -7.15
C TYR A 264 4.90 31.55 -8.12
N ILE A 265 5.58 30.45 -7.82
CA ILE A 265 5.43 29.17 -8.51
C ILE A 265 4.47 28.34 -7.65
N VAL A 266 3.26 28.12 -8.17
CA VAL A 266 2.18 27.42 -7.46
C VAL A 266 2.08 26.00 -8.00
N THR A 267 2.14 25.02 -7.11
CA THR A 267 1.84 23.62 -7.40
C THR A 267 0.47 23.31 -6.83
N ALA A 268 -0.48 23.04 -7.72
CA ALA A 268 -1.82 22.60 -7.37
C ALA A 268 -1.90 21.07 -7.46
N THR A 269 -2.48 20.44 -6.46
CA THR A 269 -2.78 19.01 -6.39
C THR A 269 -4.27 18.85 -6.24
N VAL A 270 -4.91 18.20 -7.21
CA VAL A 270 -6.30 17.77 -7.06
C VAL A 270 -6.28 16.44 -6.33
N ALA A 271 -6.96 16.36 -5.20
CA ALA A 271 -7.01 15.16 -4.39
C ALA A 271 -8.45 14.69 -4.18
N ARG A 272 -8.62 13.39 -4.07
CA ARG A 272 -9.88 12.79 -3.60
C ARG A 272 -9.91 12.86 -2.09
N ALA A 273 -11.07 13.18 -1.53
CA ALA A 273 -11.28 13.24 -0.09
C ALA A 273 -12.32 12.20 0.31
N ILE A 274 -12.05 11.46 1.38
CA ILE A 274 -12.98 10.52 2.00
C ILE A 274 -13.19 10.99 3.44
N THR A 275 -14.44 11.28 3.79
CA THR A 275 -14.81 11.71 5.14
C THR A 275 -15.25 10.51 5.95
N PHE A 276 -14.70 10.39 7.16
CA PHE A 276 -14.96 9.32 8.10
C PHE A 276 -16.10 9.69 9.03
N ALA A 277 -16.66 8.69 9.72
CA ALA A 277 -17.73 8.92 10.70
C ALA A 277 -17.31 9.87 11.86
N ASP A 278 -16.03 9.90 12.21
CA ASP A 278 -15.46 10.80 13.23
C ASP A 278 -15.20 12.23 12.71
N GLY A 279 -15.46 12.49 11.42
CA GLY A 279 -15.20 13.77 10.76
C GLY A 279 -13.76 13.95 10.27
N SER A 280 -12.87 13.00 10.50
CA SER A 280 -11.53 12.99 9.89
C SER A 280 -11.64 12.80 8.38
N VAL A 281 -10.65 13.31 7.65
CA VAL A 281 -10.65 13.29 6.18
C VAL A 281 -9.35 12.67 5.68
N LEU A 282 -9.45 11.53 5.00
CA LEU A 282 -8.35 10.98 4.23
C LEU A 282 -8.29 11.71 2.90
N THR A 283 -7.16 12.36 2.64
CA THR A 283 -6.90 13.02 1.36
C THR A 283 -5.92 12.18 0.55
N ILE A 284 -6.34 11.74 -0.63
CA ILE A 284 -5.56 10.88 -1.52
C ILE A 284 -5.07 11.73 -2.69
N PRO A 285 -3.77 12.07 -2.75
CA PRO A 285 -3.24 12.96 -3.77
C PRO A 285 -3.42 12.39 -5.18
N GLY A 286 -4.06 13.16 -6.05
CA GLY A 286 -4.26 12.83 -7.45
C GLY A 286 -3.36 13.69 -8.37
N PRO A 287 -3.84 14.06 -9.57
CA PRO A 287 -3.05 14.81 -10.54
C PRO A 287 -2.56 16.16 -10.02
N THR A 288 -1.32 16.50 -10.37
CA THR A 288 -0.69 17.77 -10.04
C THR A 288 -0.55 18.68 -11.26
N SER A 289 -0.51 19.98 -11.05
CA SER A 289 -0.31 21.00 -12.07
C SER A 289 0.47 22.18 -11.49
N THR A 290 1.50 22.64 -12.19
CA THR A 290 2.30 23.79 -11.75
C THR A 290 2.06 24.97 -12.68
N PHE A 291 1.84 26.15 -12.10
CA PHE A 291 1.67 27.41 -12.84
C PHE A 291 2.31 28.57 -12.09
N LYS A 292 2.48 29.69 -12.78
CA LYS A 292 3.09 30.90 -12.23
C LYS A 292 2.04 31.97 -11.95
N VAL A 293 2.26 32.74 -10.90
CA VAL A 293 1.50 33.94 -10.57
C VAL A 293 2.49 35.08 -10.39
N VAL A 294 2.35 36.12 -11.22
CA VAL A 294 3.22 37.30 -11.17
C VAL A 294 2.52 38.40 -10.39
N VAL A 295 3.13 38.87 -9.31
CA VAL A 295 2.60 39.96 -8.49
C VAL A 295 3.36 41.23 -8.83
N ASN A 296 2.66 42.30 -9.17
CA ASN A 296 3.27 43.61 -9.45
C ASN A 296 2.55 44.75 -8.70
N THR A 297 3.26 45.86 -8.52
CA THR A 297 2.70 47.11 -7.96
C THR A 297 2.27 48.13 -9.01
N GLY A 298 2.44 47.87 -10.31
CA GLY A 298 2.19 48.86 -11.35
C GLY A 298 2.05 48.23 -12.73
N LEU A 299 1.30 48.92 -13.59
CA LEU A 299 1.18 48.64 -15.03
C LEU A 299 2.54 48.76 -15.73
#